data_AF-S4NVW4-F1
#
_entry.id   AF-S4NVW4-F1
#
_cell.length_a   1.000
_cell.length_b   1.000
_cell.length_c   1.000
_cell.angle_alpha   90.00
_cell.angle_beta   90.00
_cell.angle_gamma   90.00
#
_symmetry.space_group_name_H-M   'P 1'
#
loop_
_entity.id
_entity.type
_entity.pdbx_description
1 polymer ?
#
loop_
_entity_poly.entity_id
_entity_poly.type
_entity_poly.pdbx_seq_one_letter_code
_entity_poly.pdbx_strand_id
1 'polypeptide(L)'
;MQECEGFLNGTLNYSKLRGDTGPLVYPAGFVYIYSIFYFLTNHGENIKFAQYIFIGIYLILLSLVLRIYTKTRKVPPYVLVITILTSYRIHSIHILRMFNDPVAVLF
;
A
#
# COMPACT_ATOMS: atom_id res chain seq x y z
N MET A 1 0.35 13.02 1.38
CA MET A 1 0.40 12.79 -0.09
C MET A 1 0.88 14.05 -0.82
N GLN A 2 1.82 14.81 -0.26
CA GLN A 2 2.26 16.11 -0.81
C GLN A 2 2.96 15.96 -2.17
N GLU A 3 3.69 14.86 -2.38
CA GLU A 3 4.31 14.54 -3.66
C GLU A 3 3.27 14.37 -4.79
N CYS A 4 2.09 13.85 -4.46
CA CYS A 4 0.97 13.71 -5.40
C CYS A 4 0.34 15.08 -5.71
N GLU A 5 0.25 15.98 -4.73
CA GLU A 5 -0.24 17.34 -4.95
C GLU A 5 0.68 18.13 -5.89
N GLY A 6 2.00 18.00 -5.74
CA GLY A 6 2.97 18.57 -6.67
C GLY A 6 2.78 18.07 -8.11
N PHE A 7 2.54 16.76 -8.26
CA PHE A 7 2.23 16.16 -9.56
C PHE A 7 0.89 16.65 -10.14
N LEU A 8 -0.17 16.70 -9.33
CA LEU A 8 -1.50 17.17 -9.73
C LEU A 8 -1.51 18.66 -10.10
N ASN A 9 -0.62 19.46 -9.50
CA ASN A 9 -0.36 20.85 -9.88
C ASN A 9 0.43 21.02 -11.18
N GLY A 10 0.69 19.93 -11.92
CA GLY A 10 1.37 19.95 -13.23
C GLY A 10 2.89 19.83 -13.16
N THR A 11 3.47 19.53 -11.99
CA THR A 11 4.92 19.32 -11.88
C THR A 11 5.29 17.91 -12.35
N LEU A 12 5.85 17.81 -13.56
CA LEU A 12 6.33 16.54 -14.13
C LEU A 12 7.82 16.27 -13.86
N ASN A 13 8.57 17.26 -13.38
CA ASN A 13 9.98 17.10 -13.08
C ASN A 13 10.15 16.40 -11.72
N TYR A 14 10.54 15.12 -11.75
CA TYR A 14 10.67 14.27 -10.57
C TYR A 14 11.59 14.83 -9.49
N SER A 15 12.66 15.55 -9.88
CA SER A 15 13.60 16.13 -8.91
C SER A 15 12.98 17.21 -8.00
N LYS A 16 11.86 17.77 -8.44
CA LYS A 16 11.07 18.79 -7.72
C LYS A 16 9.93 18.20 -6.90
N LEU A 17 9.58 16.92 -7.10
CA LEU A 17 8.54 16.25 -6.32
C LEU A 17 9.14 15.82 -4.97
N ARG A 18 8.73 16.48 -3.89
CA ARG A 18 9.20 16.22 -2.52
C ARG A 18 8.05 16.43 -1.54
N GLY A 19 8.06 15.68 -0.44
CA GLY A 19 7.21 15.92 0.72
C GLY A 19 8.04 16.27 1.96
N ASP A 20 7.38 16.37 3.11
CA ASP A 20 8.04 16.65 4.39
C ASP A 20 9.07 15.58 4.79
N THR A 21 8.91 14.36 4.25
CA THR A 21 9.80 13.22 4.48
C THR A 21 10.98 13.15 3.50
N GLY A 22 11.13 14.11 2.60
CA GLY A 22 12.20 14.17 1.61
C GLY A 22 11.71 14.02 0.15
N PRO A 23 12.64 13.79 -0.79
CA PRO A 23 12.30 13.67 -2.21
C PRO A 23 11.57 12.37 -2.53
N LEU A 24 10.75 12.42 -3.59
CA LEU A 24 10.04 11.27 -4.12
C LEU A 24 11.04 10.24 -4.69
N VAL A 25 11.16 9.11 -4.00
CA VAL A 25 12.06 8.00 -4.37
C VAL A 25 11.33 6.83 -5.05
N TYR A 26 10.00 6.79 -4.98
CA TYR A 26 9.20 5.74 -5.61
C TYR A 26 9.08 5.95 -7.12
N PRO A 27 8.82 4.91 -7.94
CA PRO A 27 8.61 5.05 -9.38
C PRO A 27 7.26 5.70 -9.72
N ALA A 28 7.08 6.15 -10.96
CA ALA A 28 5.89 6.92 -11.40
C ALA A 28 4.54 6.21 -11.13
N GLY A 29 4.51 4.87 -11.11
CA GLY A 29 3.32 4.08 -10.75
C GLY A 29 2.75 4.45 -9.38
N PHE A 30 3.62 4.77 -8.41
CA PHE A 30 3.21 5.28 -7.10
C PHE A 30 2.39 6.56 -7.24
N VAL A 31 2.89 7.52 -8.01
CA VAL A 31 2.24 8.83 -8.18
C VAL A 31 0.85 8.66 -8.78
N TYR A 32 0.69 7.79 -9.78
CA TYR A 32 -0.63 7.54 -10.37
C TYR A 32 -1.61 6.91 -9.38
N ILE A 33 -1.20 5.85 -8.68
CA ILE A 33 -2.08 5.14 -7.74
C ILE A 33 -2.43 6.03 -6.55
N TYR A 34 -1.44 6.72 -5.98
CA TYR A 34 -1.66 7.60 -4.84
C TYR A 34 -2.39 8.89 -5.21
N SER A 35 -2.34 9.36 -6.47
CA SER A 35 -3.22 10.43 -6.94
C SER A 35 -4.69 10.02 -6.93
N ILE A 36 -5.01 8.76 -7.26
CA ILE A 36 -6.37 8.23 -7.13
C ILE A 36 -6.78 8.20 -5.66
N PHE A 37 -5.91 7.70 -4.78
CA PHE A 37 -6.19 7.70 -3.34
C PHE A 37 -6.33 9.12 -2.77
N TYR A 38 -5.58 10.08 -3.28
CA TYR A 38 -5.66 11.48 -2.88
C TYR A 38 -7.05 12.06 -3.12
N PHE A 39 -7.63 11.87 -4.31
CA PHE A 39 -9.01 12.30 -4.57
C PHE A 39 -10.04 11.55 -3.73
N LEU A 40 -9.86 10.23 -3.57
CA LEU A 40 -10.79 9.39 -2.82
C LEU A 40 -10.81 9.69 -1.31
N THR A 41 -9.68 10.13 -0.74
CA THR A 41 -9.52 10.36 0.70
C THR A 41 -9.73 11.82 1.09
N ASN A 42 -10.38 12.62 0.23
CA ASN A 42 -10.54 14.07 0.40
C ASN A 42 -9.18 14.76 0.61
N HIS A 43 -8.29 14.66 -0.38
CA HIS A 43 -6.95 15.25 -0.36
C HIS A 43 -6.04 14.72 0.76
N GLY A 44 -6.33 13.53 1.28
CA GLY A 44 -5.59 12.88 2.36
C GLY A 44 -6.06 13.23 3.77
N GLU A 45 -7.14 14.00 3.94
CA GLU A 45 -7.68 14.33 5.27
C GLU A 45 -8.42 13.14 5.91
N ASN A 46 -9.07 12.30 5.09
CA ASN A 46 -9.88 11.19 5.59
C ASN A 46 -9.05 9.93 5.81
N ILE A 47 -8.30 9.91 6.92
CA ILE A 47 -7.44 8.79 7.32
C ILE A 47 -8.23 7.49 7.52
N LYS A 48 -9.45 7.56 8.08
CA LYS A 48 -10.28 6.36 8.30
C LYS A 48 -10.66 5.70 6.97
N PHE A 49 -11.02 6.50 5.98
CA PHE A 49 -11.34 5.99 4.65
C PHE A 49 -10.11 5.37 3.98
N ALA A 50 -8.94 6.03 4.10
CA ALA A 50 -7.67 5.46 3.62
C ALA A 50 -7.40 4.09 4.28
N GLN A 51 -7.59 3.97 5.60
CA GLN A 51 -7.42 2.70 6.30
C GLN A 51 -8.33 1.59 5.76
N TYR A 52 -9.58 1.87 5.39
CA TYR A 52 -10.45 0.87 4.77
C TYR A 52 -9.92 0.39 3.41
N ILE A 53 -9.38 1.30 2.59
CA ILE A 53 -8.73 0.93 1.32
C ILE A 53 -7.54 0.00 1.59
N PHE A 54 -6.69 0.35 2.55
CA PHE A 54 -5.52 -0.46 2.92
C PHE A 54 -5.88 -1.82 3.55
N ILE A 55 -7.01 -1.91 4.27
CA ILE A 55 -7.56 -3.19 4.74
C ILE A 55 -7.95 -4.06 3.54
N GLY A 56 -8.58 -3.49 2.51
CA GLY A 56 -8.90 -4.22 1.28
C GLY A 56 -7.65 -4.78 0.60
N ILE A 57 -6.63 -3.94 0.42
CA ILE A 57 -5.32 -4.33 -0.14
C ILE A 57 -4.67 -5.44 0.69
N TYR A 58 -4.70 -5.31 2.02
CA TYR A 58 -4.18 -6.32 2.95
C TYR A 58 -4.87 -7.67 2.79
N LEU A 59 -6.21 -7.69 2.71
CA LEU A 59 -6.98 -8.92 2.55
C LEU A 59 -6.71 -9.57 1.19
N ILE A 60 -6.56 -8.79 0.12
CA ILE A 60 -6.18 -9.30 -1.21
C ILE A 60 -4.81 -9.97 -1.13
N LEU A 61 -3.81 -9.30 -0.57
CA LEU A 61 -2.45 -9.86 -0.41
C LEU A 61 -2.48 -11.15 0.41
N LEU A 62 -3.17 -11.14 1.55
CA LEU A 62 -3.30 -12.31 2.42
C LEU A 62 -3.97 -13.47 1.67
N SER A 63 -5.04 -13.20 0.92
CA SER A 63 -5.73 -14.22 0.13
C SER A 63 -4.85 -14.81 -0.97
N LEU A 64 -4.03 -13.99 -1.62
CA LEU A 64 -3.10 -14.43 -2.67
C LEU A 64 -2.02 -15.35 -2.08
N VAL A 65 -1.42 -14.95 -0.95
CA VAL A 65 -0.41 -15.74 -0.24
C VAL A 65 -0.97 -17.09 0.20
N LEU A 66 -2.17 -17.09 0.82
CA LEU A 66 -2.84 -18.33 1.21
C LEU A 66 -3.13 -19.22 0.00
N ARG A 67 -3.60 -18.64 -1.11
CA ARG A 67 -3.88 -19.37 -2.35
C ARG A 67 -2.62 -20.01 -2.93
N ILE A 68 -1.48 -19.32 -2.93
CA ILE A 68 -0.18 -19.85 -3.39
C ILE A 68 0.22 -21.05 -2.51
N TYR A 69 0.11 -20.93 -1.20
CA TYR A 69 0.43 -22.03 -0.28
C TYR A 69 -0.48 -23.24 -0.49
N THR A 70 -1.79 -23.05 -0.64
CA THR A 70 -2.73 -24.14 -0.94
C THR A 70 -2.45 -24.80 -2.29
N LYS A 71 -2.12 -24.02 -3.32
CA LYS A 71 -1.75 -24.54 -4.66
C LYS A 71 -0.48 -25.37 -4.63
N THR A 72 0.50 -24.96 -3.84
CA THR A 72 1.82 -25.59 -3.80
C THR A 72 1.78 -26.98 -3.15
N ARG A 73 0.80 -27.26 -2.26
CA ARG A 73 0.59 -28.55 -1.55
C ARG A 73 1.80 -29.11 -0.78
N LYS A 74 2.93 -28.39 -0.75
CA LYS A 74 4.13 -28.74 0.02
C LYS A 74 4.11 -28.16 1.45
N VAL A 75 3.15 -27.29 1.74
CA VAL A 75 3.08 -26.57 3.01
C VAL A 75 1.98 -27.17 3.88
N PRO A 76 2.27 -27.57 5.12
CA PRO A 76 1.27 -28.14 6.01
C PRO A 76 0.26 -27.08 6.50
N PRO A 77 -0.99 -27.47 6.82
CA PRO A 77 -2.09 -26.52 7.08
C PRO A 77 -1.85 -25.56 8.25
N TYR A 78 -1.06 -25.95 9.26
CA TYR A 78 -0.76 -25.09 10.41
C TYR A 78 0.01 -23.82 10.02
N VAL A 79 0.80 -23.85 8.95
CA VAL A 79 1.54 -22.67 8.46
C VAL A 79 0.59 -21.58 7.98
N LEU A 80 -0.58 -21.95 7.44
CA LEU A 80 -1.61 -20.98 7.03
C LEU A 80 -2.14 -20.21 8.25
N VAL A 81 -2.42 -20.93 9.34
CA VAL A 81 -2.90 -20.34 10.60
C VAL A 81 -1.84 -19.45 11.21
N ILE A 82 -0.57 -19.89 11.24
CA ILE A 82 0.55 -19.08 11.73
C ILE A 82 0.72 -17.82 10.88
N THR A 83 0.62 -17.92 9.56
CA THR A 83 0.78 -16.76 8.66
C THR A 83 -0.28 -15.69 8.93
N ILE A 84 -1.53 -16.09 9.20
CA ILE A 84 -2.61 -15.15 9.55
C ILE A 84 -2.32 -14.47 10.91
N LEU A 85 -1.88 -15.24 11.91
CA LEU A 85 -1.72 -14.76 13.28
C LEU A 85 -0.42 -13.98 13.53
N THR A 86 0.68 -14.33 12.85
CA THR A 86 2.01 -13.76 13.12
C THR A 86 2.31 -12.51 12.27
N SER A 87 1.39 -12.10 11.40
CA SER A 87 1.57 -10.97 10.46
C SER A 87 1.49 -9.56 11.09
N TYR A 88 1.90 -9.40 12.36
CA TYR A 88 1.84 -8.12 13.09
C TYR A 88 2.60 -6.97 12.39
N ARG A 89 3.79 -7.27 11.83
CA ARG A 89 4.59 -6.27 11.09
C ARG A 89 3.87 -5.82 9.81
N ILE A 90 3.27 -6.77 9.09
CA ILE A 90 2.54 -6.51 7.85
C ILE A 90 1.26 -5.71 8.16
N HIS A 91 0.54 -6.07 9.21
CA HIS A 91 -0.64 -5.36 9.70
C HIS A 91 -0.31 -3.90 10.04
N SER A 92 0.80 -3.67 10.74
CA SER A 92 1.28 -2.31 11.05
C SER A 92 1.62 -1.49 9.79
N ILE A 93 2.29 -2.10 8.81
CA ILE A 93 2.64 -1.43 7.54
C ILE A 93 1.40 -1.04 6.74
N HIS A 94 0.39 -1.92 6.67
CA HIS A 94 -0.83 -1.67 5.91
C HIS A 94 -1.76 -0.67 6.60
N ILE A 95 -2.10 -0.90 7.87
CA ILE A 95 -3.22 -0.18 8.53
C ILE A 95 -2.75 1.06 9.29
N LEU A 96 -1.62 0.98 9.98
CA LEU A 96 -1.13 2.09 10.81
C LEU A 96 -0.27 3.06 10.00
N ARG A 97 0.60 2.54 9.13
CA ARG A 97 1.56 3.38 8.38
C ARG A 97 1.11 3.71 6.96
N MET A 98 0.24 2.88 6.36
CA MET A 98 -0.28 3.08 4.99
C MET A 98 0.84 3.35 3.98
N PHE A 99 1.95 2.61 4.10
CA PHE A 99 3.11 2.77 3.21
C PHE A 99 2.81 2.25 1.79
N ASN A 100 3.71 2.55 0.86
CA ASN A 100 3.60 2.12 -0.54
C ASN A 100 3.92 0.63 -0.74
N ASP A 101 4.72 0.02 0.14
CA ASP A 101 5.17 -1.37 0.03
C ASP A 101 4.03 -2.38 -0.30
N PRO A 102 2.84 -2.32 0.34
CA PRO A 102 1.69 -3.17 -0.01
C PRO A 102 1.25 -3.11 -1.48
N VAL A 103 1.17 -1.89 -2.02
CA VAL A 103 0.72 -1.66 -3.40
C VAL A 103 1.80 -2.16 -4.35
N ALA A 104 3.06 -1.84 -4.05
CA ALA A 104 4.22 -2.25 -4.85
C ALA A 104 4.47 -3.78 -4.84
N VAL A 105 4.01 -4.50 -3.81
CA VAL A 105 4.13 -5.96 -3.76
C VAL A 105 3.01 -6.66 -4.55
N LEU A 106 1.84 -6.02 -4.67
CA LEU A 106 0.70 -6.59 -5.39
C LEU A 106 0.77 -6.42 -6.91
N PHE A 107 1.41 -5.36 -7.39
CA PHE A 107 1.48 -4.98 -8.81
C PHE A 107 2.94 -4.87 -9.27
#